data_AF-A0A965YTZ0-F1
#
_entry.id   AF-A0A965YTZ0-F1
#
_cell.length_a   1.000
_cell.length_b   1.000
_cell.length_c   1.000
_cell.angle_alpha   90.00
_cell.angle_beta   90.00
_cell.angle_gamma   90.00
#
_symmetry.space_group_name_H-M   'P 1'
#
loop_
_entity.id
_entity.type
_entity.pdbx_description
1 polymer ?
#
loop_
_entity_poly.entity_id
_entity_poly.type
_entity_poly.pdbx_seq_one_letter_code
_entity_poly.pdbx_strand_id
1 'polypeptide(L)' 'FINNYLLKIRYRFTIKEIPYEGGYGCIFFNREKKMCSIYDVRPSQCRTFPFWEYFKENIDEVVTECPGIIRL' A
#
# COMPACT_ATOMS: atom_id res chain seq x y z
N PHE A 1 2.53 17.24 -11.62
CA PHE A 1 2.47 15.83 -11.19
C PHE A 1 3.21 15.58 -9.88
N ILE A 2 4.55 15.71 -9.85
CA ILE A 2 5.39 15.35 -8.68
C ILE A 2 4.89 16.02 -7.38
N ASN A 3 4.79 17.35 -7.35
CA ASN A 3 4.39 18.08 -6.13
C ASN A 3 2.97 17.76 -5.63
N ASN A 4 2.11 17.18 -6.48
CA ASN A 4 0.74 16.85 -6.10
C ASN A 4 0.66 15.46 -5.44
N TYR A 5 1.40 14.48 -5.94
CA TYR A 5 1.22 13.06 -5.55
C TYR A 5 2.42 12.41 -4.87
N LEU A 6 3.62 13.00 -4.99
CA LEU A 6 4.86 12.40 -4.50
C LEU A 6 5.52 13.30 -3.45
N LEU A 7 6.28 12.66 -2.56
CA LEU A 7 7.20 13.29 -1.62
C LEU A 7 8.62 12.91 -2.01
N LYS A 8 9.50 13.91 -2.14
CA LYS A 8 10.92 13.67 -2.39
C LYS A 8 11.64 13.46 -1.07
N ILE A 9 12.25 12.29 -0.90
CA ILE A 9 13.10 11.95 0.25
C ILE A 9 14.51 11.70 -0.27
N ARG A 10 15.40 12.68 -0.05
CA ARG A 10 16.76 12.69 -0.63
C ARG A 10 16.71 12.53 -2.15
N TYR A 11 17.17 11.39 -2.67
CA TYR A 11 17.23 11.05 -4.09
C TYR A 11 16.08 10.13 -4.55
N ARG A 12 15.13 9.81 -3.66
CA ARG A 12 13.99 8.93 -3.93
C ARG A 12 12.67 9.68 -3.86
N PHE A 13 11.64 9.12 -4.47
CA PHE A 13 10.27 9.58 -4.34
C PHE A 13 9.44 8.49 -3.64
N THR A 14 8.57 8.92 -2.74
CA THR A 14 7.49 8.10 -2.19
C THR A 14 6.15 8.70 -2.56
N ILE A 15 5.09 7.90 -2.52
CA ILE A 15 3.73 8.38 -2.74
C ILE A 15 3.28 9.09 -1.46
N LYS A 16 2.52 10.18 -1.62
CA LYS A 16 1.91 10.88 -0.48
C LYS A 16 0.91 9.98 0.22
N GLU A 17 0.91 10.09 1.53
CA GLU A 17 -0.03 9.40 2.41
C GLU A 17 -0.87 10.44 3.16
N ILE A 18 -2.09 10.04 3.50
CA ILE A 18 -3.09 10.87 4.18
C ILE A 18 -3.66 10.08 5.36
N PRO A 19 -3.97 10.72 6.51
CA PRO A 19 -4.54 10.01 7.66
C PRO A 19 -5.79 9.20 7.28
N TYR A 20 -5.83 7.95 7.75
CA TYR A 20 -6.91 7.00 7.47
C TYR A 20 -6.98 5.92 8.57
N GLU A 21 -8.16 5.72 9.16
CA GLU A 21 -8.44 4.65 10.16
C GLU A 21 -7.36 4.49 11.26
N GLY A 22 -6.90 5.60 11.85
CA GLY A 22 -5.87 5.56 12.91
C GLY A 22 -4.44 5.32 12.41
N GLY A 23 -4.26 5.10 11.11
CA GLY A 23 -2.99 5.07 10.42
C GLY A 23 -2.99 6.01 9.21
N TYR A 24 -2.43 5.54 8.10
CA TYR A 24 -2.30 6.30 6.87
C TYR A 24 -2.72 5.46 5.67
N GLY A 25 -3.32 6.13 4.68
CA GLY A 25 -3.63 5.55 3.39
C GLY A 25 -2.92 6.33 2.29
N CYS A 26 -2.51 5.64 1.24
CA CYS A 26 -2.01 6.27 0.00
C CYS A 26 -3.02 7.29 -0.54
N ILE A 27 -2.57 8.40 -1.10
CA ILE A 27 -3.43 9.43 -1.73
C ILE A 27 -4.34 8.88 -2.86
N PHE A 28 -3.98 7.72 -3.43
CA PHE A 28 -4.78 7.03 -4.45
C PHE A 28 -5.73 5.97 -3.87
N PHE A 29 -5.81 5.81 -2.55
CA PHE A 29 -6.76 4.87 -1.95
C PHE A 29 -8.17 5.48 -1.93
N ASN A 30 -9.10 4.89 -2.69
CA ASN A 30 -10.51 5.24 -2.66
C ASN A 30 -11.15 4.60 -1.44
N ARG A 31 -11.55 5.45 -0.48
CA ARG A 31 -12.09 5.04 0.83
C ARG A 31 -13.51 4.50 0.75
N GLU A 32 -14.31 4.98 -0.19
CA GLU A 32 -15.69 4.53 -0.39
C GLU A 32 -15.73 3.13 -0.99
N LYS A 33 -14.95 2.94 -2.07
CA LYS A 33 -14.85 1.66 -2.78
C LYS A 33 -13.86 0.68 -2.15
N LYS A 34 -13.11 1.13 -1.13
CA LYS A 34 -12.00 0.41 -0.48
C LYS A 34 -11.02 -0.22 -1.50
N MET A 35 -10.66 0.55 -2.52
CA MET A 35 -9.77 0.09 -3.60
C MET A 35 -8.86 1.21 -4.12
N CYS A 36 -7.79 0.86 -4.85
CA CYS A 36 -6.95 1.86 -5.49
C CYS A 36 -7.69 2.56 -6.66
N SER A 37 -7.67 3.89 -6.71
CA SER A 37 -8.29 4.68 -7.78
C SER A 37 -7.53 4.61 -9.11
N ILE A 38 -6.26 4.19 -9.07
CA ILE A 38 -5.40 3.99 -10.25
C ILE A 38 -5.07 2.50 -10.45
N TYR A 39 -6.04 1.62 -10.22
CA TYR A 39 -5.85 0.17 -10.10
C TYR A 39 -5.04 -0.46 -11.25
N ASP A 40 -5.30 -0.05 -12.50
CA ASP A 40 -4.64 -0.61 -13.70
C ASP A 40 -3.15 -0.25 -13.78
N VAL A 41 -2.76 0.88 -13.19
CA VAL A 41 -1.38 1.39 -13.18
C VAL A 41 -0.81 1.45 -11.77
N ARG A 42 -1.35 0.63 -10.85
CA ARG A 42 -0.97 0.66 -9.44
C ARG A 42 0.53 0.40 -9.25
N PRO A 43 1.18 1.04 -8.25
CA PRO A 43 2.61 0.91 -8.00
C PRO A 43 3.04 -0.55 -7.83
N SER A 44 4.31 -0.86 -8.11
CA SER A 44 4.85 -2.22 -7.94
C SER A 44 4.60 -2.76 -6.53
N GLN A 45 4.81 -1.96 -5.49
CA GLN A 45 4.53 -2.35 -4.10
C GLN A 45 3.08 -2.82 -3.91
N CYS A 46 2.09 -2.08 -4.44
CA CYS A 46 0.68 -2.49 -4.37
C CYS A 46 0.37 -3.73 -5.24
N ARG A 47 1.13 -3.98 -6.32
CA ARG A 47 0.96 -5.19 -7.16
C ARG A 47 1.52 -6.44 -6.49
N THR A 48 2.59 -6.29 -5.72
CA THR A 48 3.28 -7.41 -5.09
C THR A 48 2.75 -7.75 -3.71
N PHE A 49 1.89 -6.93 -3.10
CA PHE A 49 1.17 -7.30 -1.88
C PHE A 49 0.25 -8.51 -2.16
N PRO A 50 0.15 -9.52 -1.27
CA PRO A 50 0.79 -9.66 0.06
C PRO A 50 2.15 -10.40 0.05
N PHE A 51 2.82 -10.54 -1.10
CA PHE A 51 4.04 -11.34 -1.27
C PHE A 51 5.34 -10.53 -1.11
N TRP A 52 5.36 -9.57 -0.19
CA TRP A 52 6.57 -8.80 0.08
C TRP A 52 7.61 -9.65 0.82
N GLU A 53 8.90 -9.40 0.58
CA GLU A 53 9.99 -10.08 1.29
C GLU A 53 9.86 -9.96 2.81
N TYR A 54 9.39 -8.81 3.30
CA TYR A 54 9.11 -8.58 4.72
C TYR A 54 8.15 -9.63 5.32
N PHE A 55 7.11 -10.03 4.60
CA PHE A 55 6.12 -10.98 5.10
C PHE A 55 6.60 -12.43 5.10
N LYS A 56 7.76 -12.74 4.50
CA LYS A 56 8.37 -14.08 4.63
C LYS A 56 8.78 -14.39 6.07
N GLU A 57 9.20 -13.37 6.81
CA GLU A 57 9.59 -13.47 8.22
C GLU A 57 8.45 -13.04 9.17
N ASN A 58 7.43 -12.36 8.66
CA ASN A 58 6.32 -11.78 9.43
C ASN A 58 4.96 -12.33 8.97
N ILE A 59 4.84 -13.66 8.90
CA ILE A 59 3.65 -14.32 8.34
C ILE A 59 2.39 -14.06 9.17
N ASP A 60 2.50 -14.01 10.50
CA ASP A 60 1.33 -13.75 11.36
C ASP A 60 0.70 -12.39 11.07
N GLU A 61 1.52 -11.37 10.82
CA GLU A 61 1.05 -10.03 10.47
C GLU A 61 0.26 -10.05 9.14
N VAL A 62 0.82 -10.64 8.09
CA VAL A 62 0.14 -10.65 6.77
C VAL A 62 -1.17 -11.44 6.77
N VAL A 63 -1.28 -12.48 7.61
CA VAL A 63 -2.54 -13.23 7.79
C VAL A 63 -3.63 -12.34 8.38
N THR A 64 -3.27 -11.42 9.29
CA THR A 64 -4.23 -10.47 9.86
C THR A 64 -4.62 -9.35 8.88
N GLU A 65 -3.70 -8.92 8.02
CA GLU A 65 -3.95 -7.83 7.06
C GLU A 65 -4.62 -8.27 5.76
N CYS A 66 -4.30 -9.48 5.28
CA CYS A 66 -4.78 -9.99 3.99
C CYS A 66 -5.67 -11.22 4.17
N PRO A 67 -7.00 -11.12 3.97
CA PRO A 67 -7.91 -12.27 4.10
C PRO A 67 -7.66 -13.36 3.06
N GLY A 68 -6.87 -13.07 2.02
CA GLY A 68 -6.46 -14.04 1.00
C GLY A 68 -5.30 -14.95 1.42
N ILE A 69 -4.63 -14.69 2.54
CA ILE A 69 -3.57 -15.55 3.08
C ILE A 69 -4.16 -16.48 4.14
N ILE A 70 -4.20 -17.77 3.84
CA ILE A 70 -4.73 -18.81 4.72
C ILE A 70 -3.57 -19.67 5.22
N ARG A 71 -3.45 -19.84 6.54
CA ARG A 71 -2.57 -20.85 7.13
C ARG A 71 -3.26 -22.21 7.06
N LEU A 72 -2.54 -23.21 6.55
CA LEU A 72 -2.94 -24.61 6.59
C LEU A 72 -2.56 -25.24 7.93
#